data_AF-A0AAD4KGL2-F1
#
_entry.id   AF-A0AAD4KGL2-F1
#
_cell.length_a   1.000
_cell.length_b   1.000
_cell.length_c   1.000
_cell.angle_alpha   90.00
_cell.angle_beta   90.00
_cell.angle_gamma   90.00
#
_symmetry.space_group_name_H-M   'P 1'
#
loop_
_entity.id
_entity.type
_entity.pdbx_description
1 polymer ?
#
loop_
_entity_poly.entity_id
_entity_poly.type
_entity_poly.pdbx_seq_one_letter_code
_entity_poly.pdbx_strand_id
1 'polypeptide(L)'
;MASFRDHYHRSRISTVLKFLVAGFLFLHFASVYSWLPFNSGNTRGFFISPNYIPENRTITAEDRAIVVAKTRDENIDWVLPFCEEYGCTPFVYSMEPTNPEDGLLIPATTQGHEAAAYLTYIVQYYDTLPPYTIFVHANDDQWHNDLFGSKTSTALRHLRYESVDANGFVNLRCTGIPGCPNTLIPIKREPVDDEYAYVSDAFFQLYSHLLQVPMDQVPETVGHLCCGQFVLTRERIHARPREDYERILNWAANTDFTDSYGIGWTIEKIWHVLFGKQPVDCPRLEQCRCDNYGWCGPLPSGEILTPIMPHR
;
A
#
# COMPACT_ATOMS: atom_id res chain seq x y z
N MET A 1 -55.29 23.69 6.08
CA MET A 1 -54.99 24.03 7.48
C MET A 1 -55.22 22.78 8.33
N ALA A 2 -54.16 22.00 8.54
CA ALA A 2 -54.05 20.88 9.49
C ALA A 2 -52.53 20.72 9.70
N SER A 3 -51.95 21.60 10.50
CA SER A 3 -51.52 21.37 11.90
C SER A 3 -50.22 20.58 12.00
N PHE A 4 -49.14 21.36 12.13
CA PHE A 4 -47.83 21.01 12.66
C PHE A 4 -47.96 20.36 14.05
N ARG A 5 -48.19 19.04 14.15
CA ARG A 5 -48.06 18.34 15.44
C ARG A 5 -47.77 16.84 15.43
N ASP A 6 -47.51 16.21 14.28
CA ASP A 6 -47.25 14.76 14.21
C ASP A 6 -45.79 14.37 13.90
N HIS A 7 -44.86 15.32 13.82
CA HIS A 7 -43.46 15.02 13.49
C HIS A 7 -42.49 14.93 14.68
N TYR A 8 -42.95 15.17 15.91
CA TYR A 8 -42.04 15.26 17.07
C TYR A 8 -41.93 13.98 17.93
N HIS A 9 -42.78 12.97 17.72
CA HIS A 9 -42.80 11.76 18.57
C HIS A 9 -42.13 10.49 17.98
N ARG A 10 -41.75 10.48 16.69
CA ARG A 10 -41.04 9.33 16.07
C ARG A 10 -39.51 9.37 16.19
N SER A 11 -38.93 10.47 16.69
CA SER A 11 -37.48 10.70 16.69
C SER A 11 -36.73 10.16 17.93
N ARG A 12 -37.41 9.95 19.08
CA ARG A 12 -36.70 9.57 20.32
C ARG A 12 -36.57 8.07 20.63
N ILE A 13 -37.33 7.20 19.95
CA ILE A 13 -37.27 5.74 20.20
C ILE A 13 -36.15 5.06 19.37
N SER A 14 -35.69 5.70 18.29
CA SER A 14 -34.64 5.17 17.40
C SER A 14 -33.23 5.25 18.01
N THR A 15 -32.95 6.28 18.81
CA THR A 15 -31.58 6.54 19.30
C THR A 15 -31.21 5.67 20.50
N VAL A 16 -32.15 5.45 21.44
CA VAL A 16 -31.89 4.65 22.66
C VAL A 16 -31.69 3.16 22.32
N LEU A 17 -32.43 2.63 21.34
CA LEU A 17 -32.30 1.24 20.91
C LEU A 17 -30.97 1.00 20.18
N LYS A 18 -30.44 1.99 19.45
CA LYS A 18 -29.12 1.92 18.78
C LYS A 18 -27.96 1.91 19.78
N PHE A 19 -28.05 2.66 20.88
CA PHE A 19 -27.02 2.66 21.93
C PHE A 19 -27.01 1.36 22.76
N LEU A 20 -28.18 0.74 22.98
CA LEU A 20 -28.25 -0.54 23.71
C LEU A 20 -27.69 -1.72 22.90
N VAL A 21 -27.88 -1.74 21.58
CA VAL A 21 -27.32 -2.79 20.69
C VAL A 21 -25.79 -2.66 20.55
N ALA A 22 -25.26 -1.43 20.49
CA ALA A 22 -23.81 -1.19 20.48
C ALA A 22 -23.14 -1.58 21.80
N GLY A 23 -23.80 -1.34 22.95
CA GLY A 23 -23.29 -1.72 24.27
C GLY A 23 -23.21 -3.24 24.49
N PHE A 24 -24.17 -4.01 23.97
CA PHE A 24 -24.14 -5.48 24.08
C PHE A 24 -23.11 -6.15 23.16
N LEU A 25 -22.82 -5.57 21.99
CA LEU A 25 -21.75 -6.05 21.09
C LEU A 25 -20.35 -5.79 21.67
N PHE A 26 -20.15 -4.65 22.35
CA PHE A 26 -18.88 -4.31 22.98
C PHE A 26 -18.56 -5.21 24.20
N LEU A 27 -19.58 -5.56 25.00
CA LEU A 27 -19.42 -6.45 26.15
C LEU A 27 -19.22 -7.92 25.76
N HIS A 28 -19.79 -8.38 24.63
CA HIS A 28 -19.49 -9.71 24.11
C HIS A 28 -18.08 -9.82 23.48
N PHE A 29 -17.60 -8.78 22.78
CA PHE A 29 -16.23 -8.76 22.26
C PHE A 29 -15.18 -8.76 23.39
N ALA A 30 -15.44 -8.03 24.49
CA ALA A 30 -14.53 -7.99 25.64
C ALA A 30 -14.47 -9.33 26.41
N SER A 31 -15.55 -10.12 26.46
CA SER A 31 -15.57 -11.38 27.23
C SER A 31 -14.98 -12.58 26.48
N VAL A 32 -14.96 -12.57 25.14
CA VAL A 32 -14.42 -13.67 24.32
C VAL A 32 -12.89 -13.61 24.22
N TYR A 33 -12.30 -12.41 24.24
CA TYR A 33 -10.84 -12.24 24.12
C TYR A 33 -10.08 -12.17 25.45
N SER A 34 -10.78 -12.11 26.59
CA SER A 34 -10.15 -12.06 27.92
C SER A 34 -9.83 -13.46 28.52
N TRP A 35 -10.00 -14.54 27.76
CA TRP A 35 -9.80 -15.93 28.22
C TRP A 35 -8.80 -16.74 27.39
N LEU A 36 -7.92 -16.10 26.61
CA LEU A 36 -6.73 -16.79 26.12
C LEU A 36 -5.60 -16.66 27.14
N PRO A 37 -5.14 -17.75 27.78
CA PRO A 37 -4.05 -17.68 28.73
C PRO A 37 -2.77 -17.25 28.01
N PHE A 38 -2.29 -16.06 28.36
CA PHE A 38 -0.97 -15.57 27.99
C PHE A 38 0.07 -16.40 28.76
N ASN A 39 0.50 -17.51 28.17
CA ASN A 39 1.52 -18.36 28.75
C ASN A 39 2.89 -17.73 28.46
N SER A 40 3.39 -16.95 29.42
CA SER A 40 4.77 -16.47 29.46
C SER A 40 5.72 -17.63 29.74
N GLY A 41 6.27 -18.25 28.70
CA GLY A 41 7.30 -19.26 28.91
C GLY A 41 7.63 -20.15 27.71
N ASN A 42 8.29 -19.59 26.69
CA ASN A 42 9.39 -20.29 26.00
C ASN A 42 10.07 -19.33 25.00
N THR A 43 11.13 -18.66 25.42
CA THR A 43 12.10 -18.04 24.51
C THR A 43 12.92 -19.14 23.83
N ARG A 44 12.32 -19.83 22.85
CA ARG A 44 13.11 -20.56 21.86
C ARG A 44 13.64 -19.54 20.87
N GLY A 45 14.95 -19.36 20.88
CA GLY A 45 15.68 -18.31 20.15
C GLY A 45 15.23 -18.17 18.70
N PHE A 46 15.03 -16.92 18.30
CA PHE A 46 14.92 -16.50 16.91
C PHE A 46 16.20 -16.93 16.18
N PHE A 47 16.08 -17.84 15.22
CA PHE A 47 17.17 -18.15 14.31
C PHE A 47 17.14 -17.14 13.16
N ILE A 48 17.81 -16.00 13.34
CA ILE A 48 18.31 -15.22 12.20
C ILE A 48 19.35 -16.11 11.52
N SER A 49 19.22 -16.34 10.21
CA SER A 49 20.15 -17.19 9.45
C SER A 49 21.61 -16.78 9.73
N PRO A 50 22.45 -17.66 10.31
CA PRO A 50 23.78 -17.28 10.83
C PRO A 50 24.84 -16.95 9.77
N ASN A 51 24.52 -17.05 8.47
CA ASN A 51 25.53 -17.11 7.41
C ASN A 51 25.48 -15.98 6.37
N TYR A 52 24.93 -14.82 6.68
CA TYR A 52 25.11 -13.65 5.81
C TYR A 52 25.46 -12.39 6.62
N ILE A 53 26.72 -11.98 6.49
CA ILE A 53 27.18 -10.65 6.86
C ILE A 53 26.79 -9.75 5.68
N PRO A 54 25.86 -8.79 5.85
CA PRO A 54 25.60 -7.81 4.80
C PRO A 54 26.95 -7.19 4.41
N GLU A 55 27.25 -7.07 3.11
CA GLU A 55 28.33 -6.18 2.71
C GLU A 55 28.09 -4.84 3.41
N ASN A 56 29.16 -4.29 4.00
CA ASN A 56 29.13 -3.11 4.84
C ASN A 56 28.80 -1.87 3.99
N ARG A 57 27.59 -1.81 3.44
CA ARG A 57 27.05 -0.67 2.72
C ARG A 57 26.61 0.30 3.79
N THR A 58 27.42 1.33 4.00
CA THR A 58 27.02 2.48 4.82
C THR A 58 25.89 3.18 4.08
N ILE A 59 24.65 2.79 4.38
CA ILE A 59 23.46 3.43 3.83
C ILE A 59 23.33 4.81 4.49
N THR A 60 23.43 5.85 3.69
CA THR A 60 23.28 7.25 4.11
C THR A 60 21.85 7.73 3.88
N ALA A 61 21.46 8.88 4.45
CA ALA A 61 20.14 9.46 4.19
C ALA A 61 19.89 9.82 2.71
N GLU A 62 20.96 9.95 1.93
CA GLU A 62 20.93 10.17 0.49
C GLU A 62 20.57 8.89 -0.29
N ASP A 63 20.62 7.72 0.35
CA ASP A 63 20.36 6.45 -0.31
C ASP A 63 18.87 6.08 -0.37
N ARG A 64 18.00 6.79 0.36
CA ARG A 64 16.58 6.45 0.51
C ARG A 64 15.68 7.69 0.46
N ALA A 65 14.63 7.63 -0.34
CA ALA A 65 13.50 8.56 -0.24
C ALA A 65 12.28 7.86 0.35
N ILE A 66 11.51 8.57 1.17
CA ILE A 66 10.15 8.16 1.56
C ILE A 66 9.15 9.16 0.98
N VAL A 67 8.17 8.64 0.23
CA VAL A 67 7.18 9.44 -0.49
C VAL A 67 5.81 9.17 0.11
N VAL A 68 5.15 10.23 0.51
CA VAL A 68 3.89 10.18 1.25
C VAL A 68 2.88 11.13 0.60
N ALA A 69 1.68 10.64 0.36
CA ALA A 69 0.53 11.46 0.01
C ALA A 69 -0.30 11.68 1.27
N LYS A 70 -0.59 12.94 1.61
CA LYS A 70 -1.31 13.32 2.83
C LYS A 70 -2.58 14.08 2.50
N THR A 71 -3.70 13.62 3.04
CA THR A 71 -4.92 14.42 3.21
C THR A 71 -4.90 15.14 4.56
N ARG A 72 -5.72 16.19 4.72
CA ARG A 72 -5.67 17.07 5.91
C ARG A 72 -5.79 16.33 7.24
N ASP A 73 -6.63 15.30 7.29
CA ASP A 73 -6.96 14.57 8.53
C ASP A 73 -5.95 13.46 8.89
N GLU A 74 -4.99 13.14 8.03
CA GLU A 74 -3.98 12.11 8.28
C GLU A 74 -2.77 12.66 9.06
N ASN A 75 -2.16 11.81 9.88
CA ASN A 75 -1.01 12.15 10.71
C ASN A 75 0.30 11.70 10.06
N ILE A 76 1.24 12.64 9.87
CA ILE A 76 2.58 12.40 9.34
C ILE A 76 3.70 12.72 10.36
N ASP A 77 3.37 12.96 11.63
CA ASP A 77 4.32 13.42 12.65
C ASP A 77 5.46 12.40 12.89
N TRP A 78 5.24 11.16 12.47
CA TRP A 78 6.23 10.09 12.54
C TRP A 78 7.30 10.17 11.43
N VAL A 79 7.01 10.77 10.28
CA VAL A 79 7.84 10.67 9.06
C VAL A 79 9.21 11.32 9.26
N LEU A 80 9.24 12.55 9.77
CA LEU A 80 10.48 13.30 9.98
C LEU A 80 11.40 12.62 11.02
N PRO A 81 10.94 12.33 12.26
CA PRO A 81 11.76 11.61 13.24
C PRO A 81 12.20 10.23 12.75
N PHE A 82 11.33 9.52 12.02
CA PHE A 82 11.67 8.24 11.44
C PHE A 82 12.81 8.38 10.43
N CYS A 83 12.77 9.37 9.53
CA CYS A 83 13.82 9.56 8.54
C CYS A 83 15.15 10.03 9.12
N GLU A 84 15.14 10.83 10.18
CA GLU A 84 16.34 11.20 10.93
C GLU A 84 17.04 9.97 11.52
N GLU A 85 16.28 9.00 12.03
CA GLU A 85 16.82 7.76 12.59
C GLU A 85 17.18 6.72 11.52
N TYR A 86 16.29 6.53 10.54
CA TYR A 86 16.38 5.48 9.53
C TYR A 86 17.34 5.81 8.38
N GLY A 87 17.71 7.09 8.25
CA GLY A 87 18.48 7.60 7.11
C GLY A 87 17.63 7.61 5.85
N CYS A 88 16.65 8.51 5.76
CA CYS A 88 15.93 8.79 4.52
C CYS A 88 15.63 10.28 4.34
N THR A 89 15.27 10.66 3.12
CA THR A 89 14.77 11.99 2.78
C THR A 89 13.25 11.93 2.56
N PRO A 90 12.43 12.70 3.30
CA PRO A 90 10.98 12.69 3.13
C PRO A 90 10.50 13.63 2.02
N PHE A 91 9.57 13.13 1.22
CA PHE A 91 8.82 13.84 0.19
C PHE A 91 7.33 13.70 0.49
N VAL A 92 6.77 14.69 1.19
CA VAL A 92 5.38 14.64 1.63
C VAL A 92 4.57 15.61 0.79
N TYR A 93 3.58 15.09 0.07
CA TYR A 93 2.70 15.84 -0.81
C TYR A 93 1.34 16.08 -0.15
N SER A 94 0.85 17.32 -0.20
CA SER A 94 -0.52 17.64 0.16
C SER A 94 -1.47 17.22 -0.96
N MET A 95 -2.51 16.48 -0.60
CA MET A 95 -3.57 16.05 -1.51
C MET A 95 -4.79 16.98 -1.45
N GLU A 96 -4.66 18.13 -0.79
CA GLU A 96 -5.72 19.12 -0.69
C GLU A 96 -5.78 19.99 -1.95
N PRO A 97 -6.85 19.91 -2.77
CA PRO A 97 -6.95 20.68 -4.01
C PRO A 97 -7.10 22.19 -3.76
N THR A 98 -7.58 22.56 -2.57
CA THR A 98 -7.71 23.96 -2.15
C THR A 98 -7.03 24.15 -0.80
N ASN A 99 -6.21 25.19 -0.70
CA ASN A 99 -5.44 25.52 0.50
C ASN A 99 -4.57 24.35 1.02
N PRO A 100 -3.58 23.90 0.22
CA PRO A 100 -2.65 22.85 0.63
C PRO A 100 -1.90 23.24 1.89
N GLU A 101 -1.53 22.24 2.71
CA GLU A 101 -0.85 22.51 3.98
C GLU A 101 0.55 23.12 3.76
N ASP A 102 0.85 24.17 4.53
CA ASP A 102 2.13 24.87 4.47
C ASP A 102 3.31 23.93 4.72
N GLY A 103 4.34 24.05 3.89
CA GLY A 103 5.56 23.25 4.00
C GLY A 103 5.49 21.86 3.36
N LEU A 104 4.32 21.44 2.84
CA LEU A 104 4.19 20.22 2.04
C LEU A 104 4.38 20.50 0.55
N LEU A 105 4.80 19.47 -0.19
CA LEU A 105 4.94 19.52 -1.65
C LEU A 105 3.56 19.52 -2.32
N ILE A 106 3.49 20.12 -3.50
CA ILE A 106 2.26 20.16 -4.31
C ILE A 106 2.39 19.17 -5.47
N PRO A 107 1.47 18.20 -5.59
CA PRO A 107 1.50 17.25 -6.70
C PRO A 107 1.04 17.91 -7.99
N ALA A 108 1.34 17.31 -9.14
CA ALA A 108 0.89 17.83 -10.44
C ALA A 108 -0.64 17.82 -10.59
N THR A 109 -1.30 16.89 -9.89
CA THR A 109 -2.75 16.79 -9.73
C THR A 109 -3.06 16.10 -8.40
N THR A 110 -4.26 16.32 -7.86
CA THR A 110 -4.77 15.55 -6.71
C THR A 110 -5.70 14.41 -7.12
N GLN A 111 -6.03 14.31 -8.42
CA GLN A 111 -6.87 13.24 -8.97
C GLN A 111 -6.13 11.91 -8.97
N GLY A 112 -6.69 10.89 -8.32
CA GLY A 112 -6.03 9.58 -8.14
C GLY A 112 -5.36 9.39 -6.78
N HIS A 113 -5.59 10.29 -5.82
CA HIS A 113 -5.09 10.20 -4.44
C HIS A 113 -3.57 9.94 -4.37
N GLU A 114 -3.10 8.94 -3.63
CA GLU A 114 -1.67 8.68 -3.47
C GLU A 114 -0.95 8.39 -4.80
N ALA A 115 -1.66 7.84 -5.79
CA ALA A 115 -1.06 7.52 -7.08
C ALA A 115 -0.56 8.78 -7.80
N ALA A 116 -1.28 9.89 -7.67
CA ALA A 116 -0.88 11.16 -8.28
C ALA A 116 0.38 11.74 -7.64
N ALA A 117 0.48 11.69 -6.31
CA ALA A 117 1.69 12.13 -5.61
C ALA A 117 2.89 11.25 -5.96
N TYR A 118 2.71 9.92 -6.00
CA TYR A 118 3.79 8.98 -6.32
C TYR A 118 4.30 9.17 -7.74
N LEU A 119 3.40 9.29 -8.72
CA LEU A 119 3.76 9.59 -10.10
C LEU A 119 4.41 10.97 -10.23
N THR A 120 3.91 11.98 -9.51
CA THR A 120 4.52 13.32 -9.50
C THR A 120 5.97 13.25 -9.01
N TYR A 121 6.24 12.54 -7.91
CA TYR A 121 7.58 12.33 -7.40
C TYR A 121 8.48 11.66 -8.45
N ILE A 122 8.02 10.53 -9.03
CA ILE A 122 8.80 9.79 -10.04
C ILE A 122 9.15 10.70 -11.21
N VAL A 123 8.20 11.48 -11.74
CA VAL A 123 8.43 12.38 -12.86
C VAL A 123 9.38 13.52 -12.49
N GLN A 124 9.18 14.18 -11.35
CA GLN A 124 9.98 15.33 -10.93
C GLN A 124 11.43 14.97 -10.65
N TYR A 125 11.66 13.81 -10.02
CA TYR A 125 12.97 13.40 -9.54
C TYR A 125 13.60 12.30 -10.38
N TYR A 126 13.02 11.94 -11.54
CA TYR A 126 13.43 10.82 -12.37
C TYR A 126 14.96 10.70 -12.53
N ASP A 127 15.64 11.78 -12.91
CA ASP A 127 17.09 11.78 -13.17
C ASP A 127 17.95 11.80 -11.89
N THR A 128 17.35 12.09 -10.74
CA THR A 128 18.04 12.29 -9.44
C THR A 128 17.50 11.37 -8.35
N LEU A 129 16.79 10.29 -8.71
CA LEU A 129 16.26 9.33 -7.75
C LEU A 129 17.38 8.79 -6.86
N PRO A 130 17.16 8.58 -5.55
CA PRO A 130 18.09 7.81 -4.72
C PRO A 130 18.08 6.33 -5.12
N PRO A 131 19.03 5.50 -4.66
CA PRO A 131 19.03 4.06 -4.89
C PRO A 131 17.70 3.38 -4.52
N TYR A 132 17.02 3.84 -3.47
CA TYR A 132 15.73 3.29 -3.05
C TYR A 132 14.67 4.36 -2.85
N THR A 133 13.47 4.11 -3.36
CA THR A 133 12.28 4.92 -3.09
C THR A 133 11.22 4.08 -2.41
N ILE A 134 10.72 4.57 -1.29
CA ILE A 134 9.71 3.95 -0.43
C ILE A 134 8.42 4.75 -0.57
N PHE A 135 7.36 4.11 -1.04
CA PHE A 135 6.03 4.70 -1.16
C PHE A 135 5.14 4.14 -0.06
N VAL A 136 4.58 5.01 0.78
CA VAL A 136 3.76 4.62 1.93
C VAL A 136 2.60 5.60 2.14
N HIS A 137 1.58 5.15 2.86
CA HIS A 137 0.47 6.01 3.26
C HIS A 137 0.89 6.97 4.38
N ALA A 138 0.08 8.02 4.61
CA ALA A 138 0.39 9.06 5.58
C ALA A 138 0.39 8.56 7.04
N ASN A 139 -0.66 7.89 7.50
CA ASN A 139 -0.70 7.40 8.88
C ASN A 139 0.34 6.28 9.10
N ASP A 140 1.04 6.29 10.25
CA ASP A 140 1.94 5.19 10.62
C ASP A 140 1.15 3.89 10.88
N ASP A 141 0.00 4.01 11.54
CA ASP A 141 -0.87 2.88 11.87
C ASP A 141 -1.76 2.52 10.67
N GLN A 142 -1.49 1.37 10.06
CA GLN A 142 -2.17 0.85 8.89
C GLN A 142 -2.68 -0.57 9.13
N TRP A 143 -3.96 -0.78 8.86
CA TRP A 143 -4.63 -2.07 9.06
C TRP A 143 -4.05 -3.21 8.22
N HIS A 144 -3.38 -2.89 7.10
CA HIS A 144 -2.85 -3.85 6.15
C HIS A 144 -1.40 -4.26 6.41
N ASN A 145 -0.73 -3.64 7.38
CA ASN A 145 0.54 -4.11 7.91
C ASN A 145 0.31 -5.35 8.78
N ASP A 146 1.17 -6.35 8.63
CA ASP A 146 0.92 -7.71 9.12
C ASP A 146 1.96 -8.13 10.17
N LEU A 147 3.19 -8.42 9.72
CA LEU A 147 4.12 -9.26 10.48
C LEU A 147 4.60 -8.66 11.80
N PHE A 148 4.69 -7.33 11.88
CA PHE A 148 5.24 -6.62 13.05
C PHE A 148 4.22 -5.69 13.73
N GLY A 149 2.93 -5.99 13.55
CA GLY A 149 1.84 -5.11 13.94
C GLY A 149 1.52 -4.07 12.87
N SER A 150 0.69 -3.10 13.22
CA SER A 150 0.06 -2.20 12.25
C SER A 150 0.96 -1.03 11.80
N LYS A 151 2.11 -0.82 12.44
CA LYS A 151 2.96 0.35 12.16
C LYS A 151 3.88 0.18 10.95
N THR A 152 3.77 1.09 9.98
CA THR A 152 4.63 1.13 8.77
C THR A 152 6.08 1.36 9.15
N SER A 153 6.35 2.26 10.11
CA SER A 153 7.69 2.50 10.65
C SER A 153 8.37 1.23 11.17
N THR A 154 7.60 0.32 11.78
CA THR A 154 8.13 -0.95 12.31
C THR A 154 8.44 -1.93 11.18
N ALA A 155 7.57 -2.02 10.17
CA ALA A 155 7.81 -2.85 8.98
C ALA A 155 9.10 -2.40 8.24
N LEU A 156 9.27 -1.09 8.02
CA LEU A 156 10.45 -0.55 7.33
C LEU A 156 11.78 -0.81 8.05
N ARG A 157 11.79 -0.85 9.39
CA ARG A 157 12.98 -1.20 10.18
C ARG A 157 13.45 -2.63 9.97
N HIS A 158 12.55 -3.53 9.60
CA HIS A 158 12.84 -4.95 9.38
C HIS A 158 12.96 -5.31 7.89
N LEU A 159 12.72 -4.36 6.99
CA LEU A 159 12.79 -4.59 5.55
C LEU A 159 14.22 -4.96 5.13
N ARG A 160 14.34 -6.08 4.43
CA ARG A 160 15.58 -6.54 3.80
C ARG A 160 15.74 -5.90 2.43
N TYR A 161 16.70 -4.99 2.30
CA TYR A 161 17.03 -4.37 1.01
C TYR A 161 17.60 -5.39 0.01
N GLU A 162 18.14 -6.51 0.48
CA GLU A 162 18.53 -7.63 -0.39
C GLU A 162 17.33 -8.18 -1.19
N SER A 163 16.14 -8.18 -0.61
CA SER A 163 14.91 -8.56 -1.33
C SER A 163 14.50 -7.53 -2.36
N VAL A 164 14.73 -6.24 -2.06
CA VAL A 164 14.46 -5.12 -2.96
C VAL A 164 15.43 -5.15 -4.14
N ASP A 165 16.73 -5.35 -3.88
CA ASP A 165 17.77 -5.49 -4.90
C ASP A 165 17.50 -6.70 -5.81
N ALA A 166 17.07 -7.84 -5.24
CA ALA A 166 16.77 -9.04 -6.01
C ALA A 166 15.54 -8.89 -6.91
N ASN A 167 14.55 -8.10 -6.49
CA ASN A 167 13.25 -8.02 -7.16
C ASN A 167 13.02 -6.73 -7.98
N GLY A 168 13.76 -5.66 -7.67
CA GLY A 168 13.56 -4.29 -8.15
C GLY A 168 12.30 -3.60 -7.59
N PHE A 169 11.28 -4.37 -7.23
CA PHE A 169 9.99 -3.92 -6.68
C PHE A 169 9.54 -4.91 -5.60
N VAL A 170 9.20 -4.39 -4.42
CA VAL A 170 8.70 -5.16 -3.28
C VAL A 170 7.51 -4.45 -2.67
N ASN A 171 6.36 -5.12 -2.58
CA ASN A 171 5.24 -4.66 -1.78
C ASN A 171 5.53 -4.93 -0.29
N LEU A 172 5.26 -3.95 0.58
CA LEU A 172 5.48 -4.09 2.03
C LEU A 172 4.50 -5.09 2.66
N ARG A 173 3.35 -5.28 2.04
CA ARG A 173 2.37 -6.31 2.41
C ARG A 173 2.79 -7.66 1.85
N CYS A 174 2.50 -8.73 2.61
CA CYS A 174 2.65 -10.12 2.14
C CYS A 174 1.33 -10.88 2.02
N THR A 175 0.26 -10.40 2.66
CA THR A 175 -1.08 -11.00 2.57
C THR A 175 -1.72 -10.69 1.23
N GLY A 176 -2.10 -11.73 0.47
CA GLY A 176 -2.69 -11.59 -0.87
C GLY A 176 -4.17 -11.21 -0.92
N ILE A 177 -4.81 -11.01 0.24
CA ILE A 177 -6.24 -10.70 0.31
C ILE A 177 -6.43 -9.28 0.87
N PRO A 178 -6.98 -8.31 0.13
CA PRO A 178 -7.47 -8.42 -1.25
C PRO A 178 -6.33 -8.39 -2.29
N GLY A 179 -6.65 -8.82 -3.52
CA GLY A 179 -5.84 -8.58 -4.72
C GLY A 179 -5.38 -9.83 -5.49
N CYS A 180 -5.16 -10.95 -4.80
CA CYS A 180 -4.73 -12.22 -5.39
C CYS A 180 -5.83 -13.29 -5.40
N PRO A 181 -5.89 -14.15 -6.44
CA PRO A 181 -5.10 -14.12 -7.67
C PRO A 181 -5.66 -13.15 -8.74
N ASN A 182 -6.86 -12.62 -8.53
CA ASN A 182 -7.52 -11.70 -9.46
C ASN A 182 -8.00 -10.48 -8.68
N THR A 183 -7.43 -9.31 -8.98
CA THR A 183 -7.71 -8.07 -8.26
C THR A 183 -9.00 -7.38 -8.68
N LEU A 184 -9.58 -7.80 -9.81
CA LEU A 184 -10.82 -7.27 -10.38
C LEU A 184 -12.06 -7.97 -9.81
N ILE A 185 -11.88 -9.12 -9.15
CA ILE A 185 -12.96 -9.88 -8.51
C ILE A 185 -12.86 -9.69 -6.99
N PRO A 186 -13.71 -8.83 -6.39
CA PRO A 186 -13.69 -8.62 -4.96
C PRO A 186 -14.12 -9.90 -4.24
N ILE A 187 -13.45 -10.22 -3.13
CA ILE A 187 -13.77 -11.39 -2.30
C ILE A 187 -15.12 -11.22 -1.60
N LYS A 188 -15.40 -9.98 -1.18
CA LYS A 188 -16.68 -9.56 -0.62
C LYS A 188 -17.11 -8.33 -1.40
N ARG A 189 -18.26 -8.44 -2.07
CA ARG A 189 -18.83 -7.34 -2.85
C ARG A 189 -19.39 -6.28 -1.91
N GLU A 190 -18.93 -5.05 -2.08
CA GLU A 190 -19.38 -3.85 -1.36
C GLU A 190 -20.08 -2.89 -2.35
N PRO A 191 -20.90 -1.93 -1.88
CA PRO A 191 -21.61 -0.99 -2.77
C PRO A 191 -20.70 -0.22 -3.73
N VAL A 192 -19.47 0.07 -3.31
CA VAL A 192 -18.47 0.75 -4.16
C VAL A 192 -18.06 -0.10 -5.36
N ASP A 193 -18.06 -1.44 -5.25
CA ASP A 193 -17.73 -2.30 -6.38
C ASP A 193 -18.82 -2.22 -7.47
N ASP A 194 -20.07 -2.00 -7.07
CA ASP A 194 -21.18 -1.79 -8.01
C ASP A 194 -21.13 -0.39 -8.63
N GLU A 195 -20.79 0.63 -7.82
CA GLU A 195 -20.64 2.02 -8.28
C GLU A 195 -19.56 2.15 -9.35
N TYR A 196 -18.43 1.44 -9.21
CA TYR A 196 -17.29 1.49 -10.12
C TYR A 196 -17.18 0.26 -11.04
N ALA A 197 -18.26 -0.51 -11.20
CA ALA A 197 -18.27 -1.68 -12.09
C ALA A 197 -17.84 -1.33 -13.53
N TYR A 198 -18.23 -0.15 -14.02
CA TYR A 198 -17.86 0.34 -15.36
C TYR A 198 -16.35 0.56 -15.54
N VAL A 199 -15.63 0.92 -14.47
CA VAL A 199 -14.16 1.05 -14.48
C VAL A 199 -13.52 -0.33 -14.57
N SER A 200 -14.05 -1.30 -13.83
CA SER A 200 -13.62 -2.70 -13.89
C SER A 200 -13.88 -3.32 -15.28
N ASP A 201 -15.06 -3.07 -15.87
CA ASP A 201 -15.41 -3.53 -17.22
C ASP A 201 -14.48 -2.96 -18.30
N ALA A 202 -14.02 -1.72 -18.13
CA ALA A 202 -13.07 -1.06 -19.03
C ALA A 202 -11.59 -1.36 -18.72
N PHE A 203 -11.29 -2.10 -17.64
CA PHE A 203 -9.94 -2.19 -17.07
C PHE A 203 -8.89 -2.61 -18.09
N PHE A 204 -9.17 -3.61 -18.94
CA PHE A 204 -8.19 -4.10 -19.91
C PHE A 204 -7.96 -3.12 -21.09
N GLN A 205 -8.92 -2.27 -21.40
CA GLN A 205 -8.73 -1.16 -22.35
C GLN A 205 -7.87 -0.07 -21.71
N LEU A 206 -8.12 0.26 -20.44
CA LEU A 206 -7.29 1.20 -19.67
C LEU A 206 -5.86 0.67 -19.51
N TYR A 207 -5.69 -0.62 -19.22
CA TYR A 207 -4.39 -1.29 -19.14
C TYR A 207 -3.62 -1.11 -20.46
N SER A 208 -4.26 -1.42 -21.60
CA SER A 208 -3.66 -1.25 -22.93
C SER A 208 -3.24 0.20 -23.17
N HIS A 209 -4.12 1.16 -22.89
CA HIS A 209 -3.88 2.58 -23.09
C HIS A 209 -2.74 3.12 -22.21
N LEU A 210 -2.78 2.84 -20.92
CA LEU A 210 -1.83 3.36 -19.93
C LEU A 210 -0.44 2.74 -20.12
N LEU A 211 -0.38 1.43 -20.30
CA LEU A 211 0.89 0.71 -20.43
C LEU A 211 1.40 0.63 -21.88
N GLN A 212 0.62 1.09 -22.87
CA GLN A 212 0.93 1.04 -24.30
C GLN A 212 1.20 -0.40 -24.79
N VAL A 213 0.36 -1.31 -24.33
CA VAL A 213 0.40 -2.73 -24.70
C VAL A 213 -0.70 -3.01 -25.72
N PRO A 214 -0.39 -3.62 -26.88
CA PRO A 214 -1.40 -4.04 -27.85
C PRO A 214 -2.48 -4.91 -27.22
N MET A 215 -3.75 -4.76 -27.65
CA MET A 215 -4.90 -5.47 -27.06
C MET A 215 -4.75 -7.01 -27.09
N ASP A 216 -4.05 -7.57 -28.08
CA ASP A 216 -3.76 -9.01 -28.19
C ASP A 216 -2.68 -9.50 -27.21
N GLN A 217 -1.99 -8.58 -26.53
CA GLN A 217 -1.00 -8.86 -25.49
C GLN A 217 -1.50 -8.49 -24.07
N VAL A 218 -2.70 -7.92 -23.96
CA VAL A 218 -3.32 -7.61 -22.67
C VAL A 218 -3.69 -8.93 -21.98
N PRO A 219 -3.33 -9.11 -20.69
CA PRO A 219 -3.63 -10.35 -19.98
C PRO A 219 -5.13 -10.52 -19.72
N GLU A 220 -5.58 -11.77 -19.55
CA GLU A 220 -6.96 -12.06 -19.11
C GLU A 220 -7.16 -11.88 -17.60
N THR A 221 -6.09 -11.80 -16.83
CA THR A 221 -6.13 -11.67 -15.36
C THR A 221 -4.95 -10.83 -14.88
N VAL A 222 -5.23 -9.97 -13.91
CA VAL A 222 -4.23 -9.19 -13.18
C VAL A 222 -4.45 -9.42 -11.69
N GLY A 223 -3.37 -9.63 -10.95
CA GLY A 223 -3.43 -9.92 -9.53
C GLY A 223 -2.12 -9.65 -8.84
N HIS A 224 -2.17 -8.94 -7.72
CA HIS A 224 -1.04 -8.65 -6.87
C HIS A 224 -1.52 -8.26 -5.47
N LEU A 225 -0.58 -8.12 -4.53
CA LEU A 225 -0.83 -7.64 -3.18
C LEU A 225 -1.33 -6.18 -3.24
N CYS A 226 -2.41 -5.85 -2.51
CA CYS A 226 -3.02 -4.51 -2.54
C CYS A 226 -2.19 -3.40 -1.89
N CYS A 227 -2.80 -2.20 -1.93
CA CYS A 227 -2.72 -1.16 -0.91
C CYS A 227 -1.51 -0.22 -0.99
N GLY A 228 -0.94 -0.06 -2.19
CA GLY A 228 -0.12 1.12 -2.51
C GLY A 228 1.17 1.33 -1.69
N GLN A 229 1.59 0.40 -0.83
CA GLN A 229 2.83 0.52 -0.07
C GLN A 229 3.91 -0.41 -0.61
N PHE A 230 4.96 0.16 -1.19
CA PHE A 230 6.00 -0.61 -1.85
C PHE A 230 7.33 0.13 -1.88
N VAL A 231 8.40 -0.63 -2.15
CA VAL A 231 9.77 -0.13 -2.28
C VAL A 231 10.31 -0.50 -3.65
N LEU A 232 11.00 0.46 -4.26
CA LEU A 232 11.58 0.35 -5.58
C LEU A 232 13.07 0.65 -5.54
N THR A 233 13.83 -0.04 -6.40
CA THR A 233 15.16 0.42 -6.77
C THR A 233 15.08 1.52 -7.82
N ARG A 234 16.08 2.41 -7.84
CA ARG A 234 16.25 3.38 -8.93
C ARG A 234 16.21 2.71 -10.29
N GLU A 235 16.97 1.62 -10.44
CA GLU A 235 17.13 0.89 -11.69
C GLU A 235 15.79 0.35 -12.17
N ARG A 236 14.90 -0.04 -11.25
CA ARG A 236 13.56 -0.50 -11.60
C ARG A 236 12.67 0.61 -12.12
N ILE A 237 12.76 1.82 -11.56
CA ILE A 237 12.04 3.00 -12.07
C ILE A 237 12.61 3.40 -13.44
N HIS A 238 13.94 3.39 -13.61
CA HIS A 238 14.62 3.71 -14.88
C HIS A 238 14.44 2.65 -15.97
N ALA A 239 14.04 1.43 -15.64
CA ALA A 239 13.72 0.41 -16.63
C ALA A 239 12.55 0.80 -17.55
N ARG A 240 11.76 1.81 -17.15
CA ARG A 240 10.67 2.37 -17.94
C ARG A 240 10.97 3.85 -18.25
N PRO A 241 10.78 4.32 -19.50
CA PRO A 241 11.09 5.70 -19.86
C PRO A 241 10.23 6.70 -19.07
N ARG A 242 10.75 7.90 -18.82
CA ARG A 242 10.07 8.97 -18.06
C ARG A 242 8.68 9.29 -18.63
N GLU A 243 8.57 9.30 -19.95
CA GLU A 243 7.36 9.61 -20.71
C GLU A 243 6.20 8.64 -20.40
N ASP A 244 6.51 7.42 -19.95
CA ASP A 244 5.49 6.47 -19.53
C ASP A 244 4.82 6.89 -18.21
N TYR A 245 5.60 7.40 -17.25
CA TYR A 245 5.06 7.93 -16.00
C TYR A 245 4.30 9.23 -16.24
N GLU A 246 4.83 10.11 -17.09
CA GLU A 246 4.18 11.36 -17.49
C GLU A 246 2.82 11.10 -18.17
N ARG A 247 2.73 10.07 -19.03
CA ARG A 247 1.46 9.68 -19.66
C ARG A 247 0.41 9.24 -18.65
N ILE A 248 0.78 8.40 -17.68
CA ILE A 248 -0.17 7.92 -16.65
C ILE A 248 -0.59 9.08 -15.75
N LEU A 249 0.36 9.96 -15.37
CA LEU A 249 0.07 11.15 -14.58
C LEU A 249 -0.84 12.14 -15.35
N ASN A 250 -0.60 12.31 -16.64
CA ASN A 250 -1.44 13.14 -17.51
C ASN A 250 -2.85 12.56 -17.67
N TRP A 251 -2.99 11.24 -17.78
CA TRP A 251 -4.29 10.57 -17.77
C TRP A 251 -5.02 10.83 -16.45
N ALA A 252 -4.35 10.63 -15.31
CA ALA A 252 -4.91 10.91 -13.99
C ALA A 252 -5.37 12.38 -13.86
N ALA A 253 -4.61 13.33 -14.40
CA ALA A 253 -4.93 14.74 -14.30
C ALA A 253 -6.10 15.20 -15.19
N ASN A 254 -6.33 14.54 -16.34
CA ASN A 254 -7.18 15.09 -17.40
C ASN A 254 -8.30 14.15 -17.89
N THR A 255 -8.35 12.90 -17.43
CA THR A 255 -9.40 11.98 -17.83
C THR A 255 -10.77 12.44 -17.33
N ASP A 256 -11.80 12.28 -18.16
CA ASP A 256 -13.21 12.46 -17.82
C ASP A 256 -13.96 11.13 -17.69
N PHE A 257 -13.25 10.00 -17.85
CA PHE A 257 -13.83 8.66 -17.82
C PHE A 257 -14.35 8.26 -16.43
N THR A 258 -13.62 8.63 -15.37
CA THR A 258 -13.96 8.31 -13.98
C THR A 258 -13.42 9.42 -13.07
N ASP A 259 -13.92 9.49 -11.85
CA ASP A 259 -13.44 10.41 -10.84
C ASP A 259 -12.10 9.96 -10.18
N SER A 260 -11.65 10.75 -9.20
CA SER A 260 -10.42 10.50 -8.45
C SER A 260 -10.33 9.09 -7.85
N TYR A 261 -11.44 8.52 -7.37
CA TYR A 261 -11.43 7.18 -6.81
C TYR A 261 -11.13 6.13 -7.88
N GLY A 262 -11.85 6.17 -9.01
CA GLY A 262 -11.62 5.21 -10.09
C GLY A 262 -10.25 5.35 -10.75
N ILE A 263 -9.68 6.57 -10.79
CA ILE A 263 -8.31 6.81 -11.23
C ILE A 263 -7.32 6.09 -10.30
N GLY A 264 -7.43 6.32 -8.98
CA GLY A 264 -6.57 5.72 -7.98
C GLY A 264 -6.67 4.19 -7.99
N TRP A 265 -7.89 3.67 -8.03
CA TRP A 265 -8.17 2.23 -8.12
C TRP A 265 -7.52 1.60 -9.36
N THR A 266 -7.64 2.23 -10.53
CA THR A 266 -7.07 1.72 -11.79
C THR A 266 -5.55 1.64 -11.70
N ILE A 267 -4.89 2.70 -11.19
CA ILE A 267 -3.44 2.74 -11.07
C ILE A 267 -2.94 1.74 -10.01
N GLU A 268 -3.66 1.59 -8.89
CA GLU A 268 -3.32 0.61 -7.84
C GLU A 268 -3.20 -0.81 -8.40
N LYS A 269 -4.09 -1.19 -9.34
CA LYS A 269 -4.10 -2.54 -9.92
C LYS A 269 -2.91 -2.85 -10.81
N ILE A 270 -2.16 -1.84 -11.26
CA ILE A 270 -1.09 -2.01 -12.24
C ILE A 270 0.30 -1.67 -11.71
N TRP A 271 0.47 -1.28 -10.44
CA TRP A 271 1.78 -0.91 -9.90
C TRP A 271 2.86 -1.96 -10.17
N HIS A 272 2.60 -3.22 -9.82
CA HIS A 272 3.56 -4.30 -10.00
C HIS A 272 3.93 -4.49 -11.48
N VAL A 273 2.95 -4.39 -12.39
CA VAL A 273 3.18 -4.47 -13.84
C VAL A 273 3.97 -3.27 -14.35
N LEU A 274 3.61 -2.06 -13.90
CA LEU A 274 4.32 -0.82 -14.23
C LEU A 274 5.80 -0.93 -13.84
N PHE A 275 6.09 -1.63 -12.75
CA PHE A 275 7.42 -1.95 -12.28
C PHE A 275 7.86 -3.37 -12.66
N GLY A 276 7.41 -3.85 -13.81
CA GLY A 276 7.94 -5.02 -14.52
C GLY A 276 7.88 -6.35 -13.79
N LYS A 277 6.86 -6.55 -12.96
CA LYS A 277 6.39 -7.88 -12.51
C LYS A 277 5.39 -8.45 -13.52
N GLN A 278 5.11 -9.75 -13.40
CA GLN A 278 4.11 -10.42 -14.23
C GLN A 278 2.70 -9.91 -13.92
N PRO A 279 1.75 -9.97 -14.87
CA PRO A 279 0.35 -9.56 -14.63
C PRO A 279 -0.27 -10.17 -13.38
N VAL A 280 0.04 -11.44 -13.11
CA VAL A 280 -0.29 -12.12 -11.85
C VAL A 280 1.02 -12.39 -11.11
N ASP A 281 1.27 -11.62 -10.04
CA ASP A 281 2.43 -11.77 -9.16
C ASP A 281 1.92 -11.93 -7.72
N CYS A 282 1.60 -13.17 -7.35
CA CYS A 282 0.97 -13.49 -6.07
C CYS A 282 1.88 -14.43 -5.26
N PRO A 283 2.85 -13.88 -4.50
CA PRO A 283 3.78 -14.71 -3.76
C PRO A 283 3.08 -15.49 -2.65
N ARG A 284 3.65 -16.64 -2.30
CA ARG A 284 3.26 -17.37 -1.09
C ARG A 284 3.52 -16.50 0.13
N LEU A 285 2.54 -16.36 1.02
CA LEU A 285 2.61 -15.49 2.22
C LEU A 285 3.90 -15.71 3.02
N GLU A 286 4.24 -16.96 3.32
CA GLU A 286 5.42 -17.26 4.14
C GLU A 286 6.73 -16.97 3.40
N GLN A 287 6.77 -17.19 2.09
CA GLN A 287 7.94 -16.87 1.28
C GLN A 287 8.15 -15.35 1.20
N CYS A 288 7.09 -14.57 0.99
CA CYS A 288 7.17 -13.11 1.01
C CYS A 288 7.69 -12.60 2.37
N ARG A 289 7.20 -13.14 3.49
CA ARG A 289 7.70 -12.77 4.83
C ARG A 289 9.16 -13.17 5.05
N CYS A 290 9.59 -14.31 4.51
CA CYS A 290 11.00 -14.72 4.54
C CYS A 290 11.88 -13.80 3.70
N ASP A 291 11.45 -13.49 2.48
CA ASP A 291 12.17 -12.63 1.55
C ASP A 291 12.26 -11.20 2.10
N ASN A 292 11.13 -10.57 2.38
CA ASN A 292 11.10 -9.15 2.74
C ASN A 292 11.61 -8.88 4.16
N TYR A 293 11.44 -9.83 5.09
CA TYR A 293 11.61 -9.57 6.52
C TYR A 293 12.46 -10.62 7.25
N GLY A 294 12.99 -11.62 6.54
CA GLY A 294 13.82 -12.67 7.14
C GLY A 294 13.05 -13.67 8.00
N TRP A 295 11.72 -13.65 7.97
CA TRP A 295 10.88 -14.59 8.73
C TRP A 295 10.70 -15.90 7.96
N CYS A 296 11.67 -16.80 8.10
CA CYS A 296 11.80 -18.00 7.28
C CYS A 296 11.36 -19.31 7.98
N GLY A 297 10.64 -19.20 9.10
CA GLY A 297 10.19 -20.34 9.88
C GLY A 297 11.10 -20.71 11.06
N PRO A 298 11.03 -21.96 11.57
CA PRO A 298 10.26 -23.07 11.02
C PRO A 298 8.75 -22.80 11.01
N LEU A 299 8.09 -23.16 9.91
CA LEU A 299 6.64 -23.11 9.77
C LEU A 299 5.97 -24.25 10.57
N PRO A 300 4.64 -24.23 10.79
CA PRO A 300 3.94 -25.34 11.47
C PRO A 300 4.15 -26.72 10.81
N SER A 301 4.48 -26.75 9.52
CA SER A 301 4.85 -27.95 8.76
C SER A 301 6.26 -28.48 9.07
N GLY A 302 7.09 -27.72 9.78
CA GLY A 302 8.52 -27.96 9.97
C GLY A 302 9.41 -27.43 8.84
N GLU A 303 8.82 -26.88 7.77
CA GLU A 303 9.55 -26.27 6.66
C GLU A 303 10.32 -25.02 7.12
N ILE A 304 11.57 -24.89 6.67
CA ILE A 304 12.39 -23.68 6.80
C ILE A 304 12.64 -23.15 5.39
N LEU A 305 12.23 -21.90 5.16
CA LEU A 305 12.35 -21.24 3.87
C LEU A 305 13.76 -20.67 3.69
N THR A 306 14.16 -20.49 2.44
CA THR A 306 15.40 -19.77 2.10
C THR A 306 15.04 -18.39 1.60
N PRO A 307 15.60 -17.32 2.18
CA PRO A 307 15.35 -15.97 1.70
C PRO A 307 15.95 -15.76 0.32
N ILE A 308 15.28 -14.97 -0.51
CA ILE A 308 15.85 -14.49 -1.77
C ILE A 308 17.11 -13.64 -1.50
N MET A 309 18.06 -13.76 -2.43
CA MET A 309 19.32 -13.02 -2.45
C MET A 309 19.49 -12.39 -3.84
N PRO A 310 20.09 -11.19 -3.93
CA PRO A 310 20.34 -10.55 -5.22
C PRO A 310 21.31 -11.38 -6.07
N HIS A 311 21.16 -11.28 -7.40
CA HIS A 311 22.12 -11.86 -8.32
C HIS A 311 23.45 -11.09 -8.21
N ARG A 312 24.55 -11.82 -7.97
CA ARG A 312 25.91 -11.25 -7.97
C ARG A 312 26.38 -10.93 -9.38
#